data_AF-A0A1W9ZBC7-F1
#
_entry.id   AF-A0A1W9ZBC7-F1
#
_cell.length_a   1.000
_cell.length_b   1.000
_cell.length_c   1.000
_cell.angle_alpha   90.00
_cell.angle_beta   90.00
_cell.angle_gamma   90.00
#
_symmetry.space_group_name_H-M   'P 1'
#
loop_
_entity.id
_entity.type
_entity.pdbx_description
1 polymer ?
#
loop_
_entity_poly.entity_id
_entity_poly.type
_entity_poly.pdbx_seq_one_letter_code
_entity_poly.pdbx_strand_id
1 'polypeptide(L)'
;MTATTTLYEVPLGVCSQDPDRWTETPDDEAKTMCRACPRRWMCARDAVESSNAEGLWAGVVIPDSGRARAFALGQLRSLAERNGYPVRDHRVTARSA
;
A
#
# COMPACT_ATOMS: atom_id res chain seq x y z
N MET A 1 -15.09 30.09 20.16
CA MET A 1 -14.27 30.01 18.93
C MET A 1 -13.41 28.77 19.02
N THR A 2 -13.80 27.70 18.34
CA THR A 2 -12.90 26.59 18.02
C THR A 2 -13.34 26.09 16.65
N ALA A 3 -12.52 26.39 15.65
CA ALA A 3 -12.72 25.91 14.29
C ALA A 3 -12.36 24.42 14.28
N THR A 4 -13.37 23.56 14.23
CA THR A 4 -13.17 22.14 13.93
C THR A 4 -12.86 22.05 12.45
N THR A 5 -11.58 22.04 12.11
CA THR A 5 -11.10 21.74 10.78
C THR A 5 -11.67 20.38 10.38
N THR A 6 -12.62 20.40 9.46
CA THR A 6 -13.00 19.26 8.64
C THR A 6 -11.78 18.92 7.77
N LEU A 7 -10.80 18.24 8.36
CA LEU A 7 -9.73 17.61 7.61
C LEU A 7 -10.43 16.56 6.76
N TYR A 8 -10.53 16.87 5.47
CA TYR A 8 -10.82 15.95 4.38
C TYR A 8 -10.45 14.53 4.81
N GLU A 9 -11.47 13.70 5.00
CA GLU A 9 -11.31 12.27 5.19
C GLU A 9 -10.77 11.72 3.86
N VAL A 10 -9.49 11.94 3.61
CA VAL A 10 -8.68 11.07 2.76
C VAL A 10 -8.99 9.71 3.34
N PRO A 11 -9.64 8.78 2.62
CA PRO A 11 -10.09 7.54 3.23
C PRO A 11 -8.84 6.76 3.61
N LEU A 12 -8.29 7.01 4.81
CA LEU A 12 -7.12 6.33 5.32
C LEU A 12 -7.53 4.85 5.30
N GLY A 13 -6.74 4.00 4.65
CA GLY A 13 -7.15 2.61 4.40
C GLY A 13 -7.52 1.95 5.71
N VAL A 14 -8.29 0.86 5.69
CA VAL A 14 -8.69 0.17 6.94
C VAL A 14 -7.49 -0.16 7.85
N CYS A 15 -6.28 -0.22 7.29
CA CYS A 15 -5.00 -0.31 7.97
C CYS A 15 -4.60 0.88 8.87
N SER A 16 -5.21 2.05 8.74
CA SER A 16 -4.91 3.23 9.58
C SER A 16 -5.69 3.27 10.88
N GLN A 17 -6.71 2.42 11.03
CA GLN A 17 -7.53 2.37 12.25
C GLN A 17 -6.81 1.63 13.39
N ASP A 18 -5.91 0.72 13.05
CA ASP A 18 -5.13 -0.09 14.01
C ASP A 18 -3.81 -0.51 13.34
N PRO A 19 -2.76 0.32 13.35
CA PRO A 19 -1.54 0.10 12.57
C PRO A 19 -0.73 -1.13 13.01
N ASP A 20 -0.74 -1.46 14.30
CA ASP A 20 0.04 -2.57 14.88
C ASP A 20 -0.43 -3.93 14.32
N ARG A 21 -1.72 -4.05 13.99
CA ARG A 21 -2.31 -5.24 13.38
C ARG A 21 -1.78 -5.56 11.96
N TRP A 22 -1.18 -4.61 11.25
CA TRP A 22 -0.79 -4.76 9.84
C TRP A 22 0.72 -4.89 9.62
N THR A 23 1.53 -4.61 10.65
CA THR A 23 2.99 -4.47 10.57
C THR A 23 3.74 -5.66 11.16
N GLU A 24 3.30 -6.25 12.28
CA GLU A 24 4.07 -7.29 12.96
C GLU A 24 3.74 -8.72 12.47
N THR A 25 2.47 -9.08 12.36
CA THR A 25 2.03 -10.38 11.80
C THR A 25 0.60 -10.30 11.24
N PRO A 26 0.40 -9.86 9.98
CA PRO A 26 -0.94 -9.73 9.42
C PRO A 26 -1.64 -11.09 9.31
N ASP A 27 -2.71 -11.26 10.09
CA ASP A 27 -3.59 -12.43 10.08
C ASP A 27 -4.42 -12.51 8.78
N ASP A 28 -5.06 -13.67 8.55
CA ASP A 28 -5.91 -13.84 7.36
C ASP A 28 -7.16 -12.94 7.38
N GLU A 29 -7.58 -12.51 8.57
CA GLU A 29 -8.63 -11.51 8.74
C GLU A 29 -8.19 -10.13 8.26
N ALA A 30 -6.98 -9.65 8.61
CA ALA A 30 -6.40 -8.42 8.11
C ALA A 30 -6.22 -8.47 6.59
N LYS A 31 -5.77 -9.60 6.03
CA LYS A 31 -5.73 -9.78 4.56
C LYS A 31 -7.11 -9.63 3.93
N THR A 32 -8.15 -10.17 4.57
CA THR A 32 -9.54 -10.09 4.09
C THR A 32 -10.05 -8.64 4.13
N MET A 33 -9.82 -7.95 5.24
CA MET A 33 -10.15 -6.52 5.39
C MET A 33 -9.37 -5.65 4.38
N CYS A 34 -8.08 -5.94 4.15
CA CYS A 34 -7.27 -5.27 3.12
C CYS A 34 -7.91 -5.39 1.73
N ARG A 35 -8.39 -6.59 1.41
CA ARG A 35 -8.96 -6.91 0.09
C ARG A 35 -10.32 -6.27 -0.11
N ALA A 36 -11.08 -6.04 0.96
CA ALA A 36 -12.36 -5.33 0.93
C ALA A 36 -12.20 -3.80 0.87
N CYS A 37 -10.99 -3.27 1.11
CA CYS A 37 -10.75 -1.84 1.14
C CYS A 37 -10.97 -1.20 -0.25
N PRO A 38 -11.78 -0.13 -0.38
CA PRO A 38 -12.10 0.47 -1.68
C PRO A 38 -10.88 1.07 -2.39
N ARG A 39 -9.84 1.43 -1.63
CA ARG A 39 -8.57 1.95 -2.15
C ARG A 39 -7.51 0.88 -2.39
N ARG A 40 -7.87 -0.40 -2.39
CA ARG A 40 -6.94 -1.53 -2.56
C ARG A 40 -6.01 -1.36 -3.76
N TRP A 41 -6.53 -0.93 -4.91
CA TRP A 41 -5.74 -0.77 -6.13
C TRP A 41 -4.81 0.45 -6.09
N MET A 42 -5.27 1.54 -5.48
CA MET A 42 -4.42 2.70 -5.21
C MET A 42 -3.30 2.33 -4.24
N CYS A 43 -3.62 1.59 -3.17
CA CYS A 43 -2.64 1.06 -2.22
C CYS A 43 -1.60 0.16 -2.91
N ALA A 44 -2.02 -0.69 -3.86
CA ALA A 44 -1.09 -1.52 -4.63
C ALA A 44 -0.13 -0.67 -5.48
N ARG A 45 -0.62 0.41 -6.11
CA ARG A 45 0.23 1.36 -6.86
C ARG A 45 1.22 2.06 -5.92
N ASP A 46 0.72 2.64 -4.84
CA ASP A 46 1.51 3.40 -3.87
C ASP A 46 2.63 2.51 -3.28
N ALA A 47 2.36 1.22 -3.04
CA ALA A 47 3.35 0.24 -2.59
C ALA A 47 4.51 0.06 -3.57
N VAL A 48 4.23 0.05 -4.88
CA VAL A 48 5.26 -0.15 -5.90
C VAL A 48 6.03 1.14 -6.17
N GLU A 49 5.40 2.29 -6.00
CA GLU A 49 6.03 3.60 -6.13
C GLU A 49 6.87 3.97 -4.90
N SER A 50 6.54 3.44 -3.73
CA SER A 50 7.28 3.61 -2.48
C SER A 50 8.49 2.66 -2.40
N SER A 51 9.67 3.22 -2.13
CA SER A 51 10.89 2.42 -1.92
C SER A 51 10.90 1.68 -0.58
N ASN A 52 10.18 2.19 0.41
CA ASN A 52 10.09 1.70 1.78
C ASN A 52 8.78 0.93 2.07
N ALA A 53 8.08 0.44 1.03
CA ALA A 53 6.88 -0.36 1.24
C ALA A 53 7.22 -1.70 1.88
N GLU A 54 6.70 -1.94 3.08
CA GLU A 54 6.87 -3.16 3.88
C GLU A 54 5.55 -3.52 4.57
N GLY A 55 5.36 -4.79 4.94
CA GLY A 55 4.13 -5.27 5.59
C GLY A 55 2.98 -5.54 4.63
N LEU A 56 1.74 -5.51 5.10
CA LEU A 56 0.56 -5.85 4.30
C LEU A 56 0.07 -4.67 3.43
N TRP A 57 0.15 -4.83 2.11
CA TRP A 57 -0.35 -3.88 1.10
C TRP A 57 -1.33 -4.55 0.15
N ALA A 58 -2.53 -3.97 -0.03
CA ALA A 58 -3.55 -4.47 -0.96
C ALA A 58 -3.87 -5.99 -0.87
N GLY A 59 -3.64 -6.61 0.29
CA GLY A 59 -3.82 -8.05 0.54
C GLY A 59 -2.59 -8.92 0.26
N VAL A 60 -1.41 -8.33 0.03
CA VAL A 60 -0.10 -8.97 -0.21
C VAL A 60 0.90 -8.50 0.84
N VAL A 61 1.64 -9.43 1.45
CA VAL A 61 2.69 -9.09 2.42
C VAL A 61 4.00 -8.83 1.66
N ILE A 62 4.60 -7.66 1.89
CA ILE A 62 5.90 -7.26 1.35
C ILE A 62 6.95 -7.48 2.44
N PRO A 63 7.87 -8.44 2.28
CA PRO A 63 8.99 -8.61 3.20
C PRO A 63 9.99 -7.45 3.08
N ASP A 64 10.79 -7.27 4.12
CA ASP A 64 11.89 -6.31 4.23
C ASP A 64 12.82 -6.35 3.00
N SER A 65 13.18 -7.55 2.52
CA SER A 65 14.19 -7.69 1.47
C SER A 65 14.09 -8.98 0.64
N GLY A 66 14.94 -9.10 -0.37
CA GLY A 66 15.15 -10.33 -1.14
C GLY A 66 14.20 -10.57 -2.33
N ARG A 67 14.25 -11.80 -2.88
CA ARG A 67 13.48 -12.19 -4.07
C ARG A 67 11.97 -12.20 -3.81
N ALA A 68 11.56 -12.55 -2.59
CA ALA A 68 10.16 -12.51 -2.18
C ALA A 68 9.57 -11.10 -2.24
N ARG A 69 10.36 -10.08 -1.87
CA ARG A 69 9.98 -8.65 -2.01
C ARG A 69 9.74 -8.29 -3.47
N ALA A 70 10.67 -8.63 -4.36
CA ALA A 70 10.53 -8.35 -5.79
C ALA A 70 9.29 -9.04 -6.40
N PHE A 71 9.00 -10.28 -5.97
CA PHE A 71 7.80 -11.00 -6.38
C PHE A 71 6.52 -10.32 -5.89
N ALA A 72 6.45 -9.93 -4.61
CA ALA A 72 5.31 -9.23 -4.03
C ALA A 72 5.04 -7.90 -4.75
N LEU A 73 6.08 -7.10 -5.00
CA LEU A 73 5.96 -5.83 -5.75
C LEU A 73 5.49 -6.06 -7.19
N GLY A 74 5.97 -7.12 -7.85
CA GLY A 74 5.49 -7.50 -9.18
C GLY A 74 4.01 -7.90 -9.20
N GLN A 75 3.55 -8.63 -8.19
CA GLN A 75 2.12 -8.94 -8.02
C GLN A 75 1.29 -7.68 -7.82
N LEU A 76 1.74 -6.76 -6.97
CA LEU A 76 1.06 -5.48 -6.71
C LEU A 76 1.00 -4.59 -7.95
N ARG A 77 2.08 -4.55 -8.75
CA ARG A 77 2.10 -3.84 -10.02
C ARG A 77 1.04 -4.36 -10.98
N SER A 78 1.03 -5.68 -11.19
CA SER A 78 0.04 -6.30 -12.08
C SER A 78 -1.39 -6.09 -11.56
N LEU A 79 -1.57 -6.09 -10.24
CA LEU A 79 -2.85 -5.86 -9.60
C LEU A 79 -3.36 -4.42 -9.82
N ALA A 80 -2.49 -3.43 -9.67
CA ALA A 80 -2.82 -2.03 -9.89
C ALA A 80 -3.14 -1.76 -11.37
N GLU A 81 -2.26 -2.19 -12.28
CA GLU A 81 -2.38 -1.93 -13.71
C GLU A 81 -3.65 -2.56 -14.32
N ARG A 82 -3.98 -3.80 -13.95
CA ARG A 82 -5.21 -4.47 -14.42
C ARG A 82 -6.51 -3.79 -13.97
N ASN A 83 -6.45 -3.00 -12.90
CA ASN A 83 -7.60 -2.29 -12.33
C ASN A 83 -7.58 -0.79 -12.67
N GLY A 84 -6.75 -0.36 -13.63
CA GLY A 84 -6.72 1.04 -14.10
C GLY A 84 -5.88 1.99 -13.26
N TYR A 85 -5.00 1.46 -12.40
CA TYR A 85 -4.04 2.25 -11.61
C TYR A 85 -2.63 2.04 -12.18
N PRO A 86 -2.22 2.81 -13.20
CA PRO A 86 -0.89 2.67 -13.78
C PRO A 86 0.18 3.04 -12.74
N VAL A 87 1.21 2.21 -12.64
CA VAL A 87 2.35 2.40 -11.73
C VAL A 87 3.45 3.15 -12.45
N ARG A 88 3.88 4.28 -11.87
CA ARG A 88 4.99 5.06 -12.40
C ARG A 88 6.30 4.47 -11.91
N ASP A 89 7.19 4.12 -12.83
CA ASP A 89 8.52 3.65 -12.47
C ASP A 89 9.39 4.84 -12.06
N HIS A 90 9.34 5.21 -10.78
CA HIS A 90 10.08 6.34 -10.23
C HIS A 90 11.59 6.08 -10.05
N ARG A 91 12.11 4.92 -10.49
CA ARG A 91 13.55 4.62 -10.50
C ARG A 91 14.38 5.61 -11.33
N VAL A 92 13.76 6.43 -12.17
CA VAL A 92 14.43 7.42 -13.01
C VAL A 92 14.67 8.76 -12.29
N THR A 93 14.00 9.04 -11.16
CA THR A 93 14.07 10.35 -10.47
C THR A 93 15.06 10.43 -9.30
N ALA A 94 15.98 9.47 -9.16
CA ALA A 94 17.10 9.54 -8.21
C ALA A 94 18.44 9.87 -8.90
N ARG A 95 18.41 10.73 -9.93
CA ARG A 95 19.61 11.40 -10.43
C ARG A 95 19.28 12.87 -10.62
N SER A 96 19.99 13.72 -9.87
CA SER A 96 19.96 15.19 -9.83
C SER A 96 19.31 15.79 -8.58
N ALA A 97 20.11 15.89 -7.52
CA ALA A 97 20.32 17.14 -6.77
C ALA A 97 21.63 17.00 -5.99
#